data_AF-A0A973KUI8-F1
#
_entry.id   AF-A0A973KUI8-F1
#
_cell.length_a   1.000
_cell.length_b   1.000
_cell.length_c   1.000
_cell.angle_alpha   90.00
_cell.angle_beta   90.00
_cell.angle_gamma   90.00
#
_symmetry.space_group_name_H-M   'P 1'
#
loop_
_entity.id
_entity.type
_entity.pdbx_description
1 polymer ?
#
loop_
_entity_poly.entity_id
_entity_poly.type
_entity_poly.pdbx_seq_one_letter_code
_entity_poly.pdbx_strand_id
1 'polypeptide(L)'
;AARAVLDGAQRELDLLVDESGGIVLGALSIPCGAPVPQTTAHWWTPVEKTARQLVRTLTAPIPAGGHPARQRLRVEADGVLLADLDQPVQEISVRPAPAGLAEVCVRRPDGGAGPVRARARTITVSGRDFRYRADSAVTGPVRTRTWTVEPAAWRLTVPRH
;
A
#
# COMPACT_ATOMS: atom_id res chain seq x y z
N ALA A 1 -5.96 1.45 -26.32
CA ALA A 1 -6.92 0.72 -25.45
C ALA A 1 -7.85 -0.21 -26.23
N ALA A 2 -8.56 0.23 -27.27
CA ALA A 2 -9.59 -0.59 -27.93
C ALA A 2 -9.09 -1.91 -28.57
N ARG A 3 -7.84 -1.98 -29.07
CA ARG A 3 -7.27 -3.20 -29.67
C ARG A 3 -6.91 -4.31 -28.67
N ALA A 4 -6.70 -3.99 -27.39
CA ALA A 4 -6.36 -4.99 -26.38
C ALA A 4 -7.56 -5.84 -25.94
N VAL A 5 -8.78 -5.34 -26.17
CA VAL A 5 -10.02 -6.03 -25.76
C VAL A 5 -10.37 -7.20 -26.68
N LEU A 6 -9.87 -7.21 -27.92
CA LEU A 6 -10.25 -8.23 -28.91
C LEU A 6 -9.39 -9.50 -28.85
N ASP A 7 -8.10 -9.39 -28.46
CA ASP A 7 -7.16 -10.54 -28.43
C ASP A 7 -6.42 -10.71 -27.08
N GLY A 8 -6.82 -9.97 -26.05
CA GLY A 8 -6.15 -9.98 -24.75
C GLY A 8 -6.31 -11.29 -23.97
N ALA A 9 -5.33 -11.60 -23.12
CA ALA A 9 -5.46 -12.66 -22.12
C ALA A 9 -6.08 -12.08 -20.84
N GLN A 10 -7.10 -12.74 -20.30
CA GLN A 10 -7.61 -12.41 -18.97
C GLN A 10 -6.63 -12.92 -17.92
N ARG A 11 -6.24 -12.06 -16.99
CA ARG A 11 -5.49 -12.42 -15.79
C ARG A 11 -6.31 -12.07 -14.56
N GLU A 12 -6.50 -13.06 -13.70
CA GLU A 12 -6.98 -12.84 -12.34
C GLU A 12 -5.86 -12.26 -11.51
N LEU A 13 -6.21 -11.29 -10.67
CA LEU A 13 -5.29 -10.56 -9.82
C LEU A 13 -5.82 -10.59 -8.39
N ASP A 14 -4.90 -10.71 -7.44
CA ASP A 14 -5.18 -10.63 -6.01
C ASP A 14 -5.14 -9.16 -5.57
N LEU A 15 -5.88 -8.82 -4.53
CA LEU A 15 -5.87 -7.48 -3.92
C LEU A 15 -5.88 -7.57 -2.39
N LEU A 16 -5.60 -6.45 -1.72
CA LEU A 16 -5.76 -6.34 -0.28
C LEU A 16 -7.00 -5.51 0.04
N VAL A 17 -7.77 -5.94 1.04
CA VAL A 17 -8.89 -5.19 1.61
C VAL A 17 -8.60 -4.91 3.07
N ASP A 18 -8.84 -3.67 3.51
CA ASP A 18 -8.77 -3.33 4.94
C ASP A 18 -10.14 -3.42 5.63
N GLU A 19 -10.16 -3.45 6.96
CA GLU A 19 -11.41 -3.59 7.73
C GLU A 19 -12.40 -2.41 7.57
N SER A 20 -11.97 -1.30 6.97
CA SER A 20 -12.84 -0.17 6.61
C SER A 20 -13.40 -0.29 5.19
N GLY A 21 -13.09 -1.36 4.46
CA GLY A 21 -13.45 -1.58 3.06
C GLY A 21 -12.53 -0.89 2.07
N GLY A 22 -11.39 -0.34 2.50
CA GLY A 22 -10.37 0.21 1.61
C GLY A 22 -9.68 -0.89 0.82
N ILE A 23 -9.35 -0.63 -0.45
CA ILE A 23 -8.75 -1.61 -1.37
C ILE A 23 -7.33 -1.15 -1.76
N VAL A 24 -6.39 -2.11 -1.87
CA VAL A 24 -5.04 -1.91 -2.41
C VAL A 24 -4.79 -2.89 -3.56
N LEU A 25 -4.48 -2.36 -4.75
CA LEU A 25 -4.23 -3.14 -5.95
C LEU A 25 -2.73 -3.34 -6.21
N GLY A 26 -1.91 -2.34 -5.89
CA GLY A 26 -0.48 -2.31 -6.22
C GLY A 26 0.41 -2.42 -4.99
N ALA A 27 0.37 -1.40 -4.13
CA ALA A 27 1.26 -1.36 -2.97
C ALA A 27 0.72 -0.51 -1.80
N LEU A 28 1.02 -0.99 -0.60
CA LEU A 28 0.88 -0.30 0.67
C LEU A 28 2.26 0.15 1.18
N SER A 29 2.37 1.35 1.76
CA SER A 29 3.59 1.81 2.44
C SER A 29 3.33 2.59 3.73
N ILE A 30 4.17 2.35 4.75
CA ILE A 30 4.23 3.08 6.03
C ILE A 30 5.70 3.41 6.34
N PRO A 31 6.08 4.67 6.61
CA PRO A 31 5.24 5.86 6.44
C PRO A 31 4.76 5.98 4.99
N CYS A 32 3.69 6.74 4.78
CA CYS A 32 3.29 7.19 3.44
C CYS A 32 4.50 7.91 2.82
N GLY A 33 5.27 7.22 1.98
CA GLY A 33 6.59 7.69 1.53
C GLY A 33 6.57 9.11 0.95
N ALA A 34 7.75 9.74 0.82
CA ALA A 34 7.88 10.94 -0.01
C ALA A 34 7.29 10.65 -1.40
N PRO A 35 6.57 11.58 -2.04
CA PRO A 35 6.00 11.36 -3.35
C PRO A 35 7.12 10.93 -4.31
N VAL A 36 7.11 9.67 -4.71
CA VAL A 36 7.94 9.20 -5.82
C VAL A 36 7.34 9.89 -7.05
N PRO A 37 8.10 10.67 -7.84
CA PRO A 37 7.63 11.12 -9.13
C PRO A 37 7.46 9.87 -9.99
N GLN A 38 6.24 9.34 -10.01
CA GLN A 38 5.84 8.37 -11.01
C GLN A 38 5.91 9.12 -12.33
N THR A 39 6.83 8.73 -13.22
CA THR A 39 6.77 9.12 -14.62
C THR A 39 5.44 8.60 -15.14
N THR A 40 4.47 9.50 -15.18
CA THR A 40 3.11 9.26 -15.64
C THR A 40 3.17 8.97 -17.13
N ALA A 41 2.97 7.71 -17.52
CA ALA A 41 2.45 7.40 -18.83
C ALA A 41 0.99 7.92 -18.88
N HIS A 42 0.85 9.19 -19.26
CA HIS A 42 -0.34 10.05 -19.26
C HIS A 42 -1.46 9.64 -20.24
N TRP A 43 -1.60 8.36 -20.60
CA TRP A 43 -2.43 7.99 -21.76
C TRP A 43 -3.94 7.84 -21.49
N TRP A 44 -4.43 8.14 -20.29
CA TRP A 44 -5.87 8.17 -20.04
C TRP A 44 -6.26 9.34 -19.11
N THR A 45 -6.94 10.33 -19.69
CA THR A 45 -7.96 11.09 -18.98
C THR A 45 -9.22 10.99 -19.83
N PRO A 46 -10.32 10.56 -19.21
CA PRO A 46 -11.60 11.17 -19.55
C PRO A 46 -12.16 11.92 -18.34
N VAL A 47 -12.55 13.14 -18.64
CA VAL A 47 -13.33 14.08 -17.85
C VAL A 47 -14.52 13.43 -17.14
N GLU A 48 -14.58 13.55 -15.81
CA GLU A 48 -15.86 13.65 -15.11
C GLU A 48 -15.86 14.89 -14.22
N LYS A 49 -16.51 15.92 -14.78
CA LYS A 49 -17.09 17.02 -14.02
C LYS A 49 -17.96 16.42 -12.92
N THR A 50 -17.62 16.75 -11.67
CA THR A 50 -18.47 16.94 -10.47
C THR A 50 -17.85 16.30 -9.22
N ALA A 51 -16.66 16.77 -8.83
CA ALA A 51 -16.15 16.61 -7.46
C ALA A 51 -15.41 17.88 -7.03
N ARG A 52 -16.03 19.04 -7.28
CA ARG A 52 -15.58 20.34 -6.75
C ARG A 52 -16.48 20.75 -5.60
N GLN A 53 -16.40 20.05 -4.49
CA GLN A 53 -16.74 20.55 -3.17
C GLN A 53 -16.00 19.65 -2.17
N LEU A 54 -15.37 20.26 -1.16
CA LEU A 54 -14.39 19.70 -0.19
C LEU A 54 -12.89 19.84 -0.54
N VAL A 55 -12.51 20.75 -1.43
CA VAL A 55 -11.13 21.30 -1.46
C VAL A 55 -11.12 22.64 -0.74
N ARG A 56 -11.11 22.61 0.59
CA ARG A 56 -10.69 23.74 1.44
C ARG A 56 -10.71 23.30 2.90
N THR A 57 -9.60 22.71 3.33
CA THR A 57 -8.90 22.90 4.61
C THR A 57 -7.81 21.82 4.61
N LEU A 58 -6.58 22.15 5.03
CA LEU A 58 -5.37 21.30 5.02
C LEU A 58 -4.39 21.52 3.86
N THR A 59 -4.01 22.77 3.60
CA THR A 59 -2.64 23.06 3.12
C THR A 59 -1.80 23.49 4.33
N ALA A 60 -1.38 22.50 5.12
CA ALA A 60 -0.11 22.63 5.82
C ALA A 60 0.98 22.22 4.82
N PRO A 61 2.06 22.99 4.65
CA PRO A 61 3.14 22.60 3.76
C PRO A 61 3.71 21.26 4.23
N ILE A 62 3.77 20.29 3.32
CA ILE A 62 4.48 19.03 3.55
C ILE A 62 5.97 19.41 3.65
N PRO A 63 6.65 19.19 4.79
CA PRO A 63 8.09 19.39 4.84
C PRO A 63 8.74 18.37 3.91
N ALA A 64 9.19 18.86 2.75
CA ALA A 64 10.11 18.13 1.89
C ALA A 64 11.45 18.05 2.64
N GLY A 65 11.87 16.84 3.05
CA GLY A 65 13.23 16.63 3.55
C GLY A 65 13.39 16.09 4.97
N GLY A 66 12.38 15.42 5.56
CA GLY A 66 12.59 14.62 6.76
C GLY A 66 12.99 13.19 6.40
N HIS A 67 14.04 12.63 7.03
CA HIS A 67 14.21 11.18 7.08
C HIS A 67 12.88 10.55 7.54
N PRO A 68 12.44 9.42 6.95
CA PRO A 68 11.16 8.81 7.32
C PRO A 68 11.13 8.65 8.84
N ALA A 69 10.11 9.25 9.47
CA ALA A 69 9.98 9.25 10.92
C ALA A 69 10.04 7.80 11.41
N ARG A 70 11.04 7.49 12.23
CA ARG A 70 11.20 6.18 12.87
C ARG A 70 9.99 5.96 13.76
N GLN A 71 9.12 5.03 13.39
CA GLN A 71 7.88 4.76 14.11
C GLN A 71 8.01 3.45 14.89
N ARG A 72 7.52 3.43 16.13
CA ARG A 72 7.40 2.21 16.92
C ARG A 72 6.06 1.58 16.56
N LEU A 73 6.11 0.55 15.72
CA LEU A 73 4.94 -0.15 15.20
C LEU A 73 5.11 -1.64 15.47
N ARG A 74 4.01 -2.27 15.88
CA ARG A 74 3.88 -3.72 15.91
C ARG A 74 3.32 -4.18 14.58
N VAL A 75 3.99 -5.13 13.95
CA VAL A 75 3.63 -5.71 12.65
C VAL A 75 3.46 -7.21 12.80
N GLU A 76 2.27 -7.69 12.52
CA GLU A 76 1.93 -9.11 12.54
C GLU A 76 1.49 -9.55 11.14
N ALA A 77 1.92 -10.74 10.74
CA ALA A 77 1.61 -11.36 9.46
C ALA A 77 1.14 -12.80 9.70
N ASP A 78 -0.12 -13.10 9.43
CA ASP A 78 -0.82 -14.34 9.82
C ASP A 78 -0.63 -14.69 11.31
N GLY A 79 -0.64 -13.67 12.17
CA GLY A 79 -0.42 -13.80 13.62
C GLY A 79 1.06 -13.94 14.03
N VAL A 80 1.99 -13.99 13.09
CA VAL A 80 3.44 -14.03 13.36
C VAL A 80 4.00 -12.63 13.47
N LEU A 81 4.71 -12.34 14.56
CA LEU A 81 5.33 -11.04 14.84
C LEU A 81 6.57 -10.80 13.98
N LEU A 82 6.56 -9.74 13.16
CA LEU A 82 7.70 -9.34 12.32
C LEU A 82 8.52 -8.20 12.94
N ALA A 83 7.86 -7.30 13.67
CA ALA A 83 8.46 -6.22 14.44
C ALA A 83 7.51 -5.85 15.59
N ASP A 84 8.06 -5.42 16.72
CA ASP A 84 7.29 -4.98 17.88
C ASP A 84 7.66 -3.53 18.27
N LEU A 85 6.92 -2.96 19.23
CA LEU A 85 7.04 -1.56 19.64
C LEU A 85 8.40 -1.22 20.29
N ASP A 86 9.17 -2.22 20.71
CA ASP A 86 10.53 -2.09 21.28
C ASP A 86 11.56 -1.65 20.24
N GLN A 87 11.31 -1.94 18.96
CA GLN A 87 12.21 -1.64 17.84
C GLN A 87 11.57 -0.64 16.87
N PRO A 88 12.27 0.46 16.51
CA PRO A 88 11.77 1.36 15.50
C PRO A 88 11.73 0.69 14.12
N VAL A 89 10.65 0.94 13.39
CA VAL A 89 10.49 0.60 11.98
C VAL A 89 10.74 1.85 11.14
N GLN A 90 11.56 1.70 10.11
CA GLN A 90 11.84 2.76 9.14
C GLN A 90 10.85 2.74 7.98
N GLU A 91 10.49 1.55 7.53
CA GLU A 91 9.52 1.35 6.45
C GLU A 91 8.84 -0.02 6.55
N ILE A 92 7.55 -0.05 6.25
CA ILE A 92 6.75 -1.23 5.97
C ILE A 92 6.25 -1.08 4.54
N SER A 93 6.44 -2.12 3.73
CA SER A 93 5.82 -2.21 2.42
C SER A 93 5.07 -3.53 2.32
N VAL A 94 3.86 -3.48 1.76
CA VAL A 94 3.04 -4.67 1.50
C VAL A 94 2.56 -4.61 0.07
N ARG A 95 2.63 -5.74 -0.65
CA ARG A 95 2.15 -5.85 -2.03
C ARG A 95 1.37 -7.14 -2.20
N PRO A 96 0.24 -7.15 -2.94
CA PRO A 96 -0.36 -8.39 -3.38
C PRO A 96 0.66 -9.23 -4.15
N ALA A 97 0.63 -10.53 -3.90
CA ALA A 97 1.45 -11.53 -4.57
C ALA A 97 0.57 -12.70 -5.00
N PRO A 98 0.94 -13.46 -6.03
CA PRO A 98 0.13 -14.58 -6.50
C PRO A 98 -0.12 -15.62 -5.40
N ALA A 99 -1.16 -16.43 -5.63
CA ALA A 99 -1.60 -17.52 -4.74
C ALA A 99 -2.27 -17.04 -3.44
N GLY A 100 -2.93 -15.88 -3.47
CA GLY A 100 -3.70 -15.37 -2.36
C GLY A 100 -2.84 -14.96 -1.17
N LEU A 101 -1.66 -14.39 -1.45
CA LEU A 101 -0.71 -13.94 -0.43
C LEU A 101 -0.33 -12.47 -0.66
N ALA A 102 0.20 -11.85 0.38
CA ALA A 102 0.87 -10.57 0.30
C ALA A 102 2.34 -10.75 0.66
N GLU A 103 3.22 -10.07 -0.05
CA GLU A 103 4.60 -9.92 0.38
C GLU A 103 4.72 -8.73 1.33
N VAL A 104 5.20 -8.98 2.54
CA VAL A 104 5.46 -7.97 3.58
C VAL A 104 6.96 -7.79 3.71
N CYS A 105 7.42 -6.54 3.68
CA CYS A 105 8.82 -6.19 3.91
C CYS A 105 8.90 -5.10 4.98
N VAL A 106 9.57 -5.40 6.09
CA VAL A 106 9.80 -4.50 7.21
C VAL A 106 11.27 -4.13 7.28
N ARG A 107 11.56 -2.85 7.11
CA ARG A 107 12.91 -2.29 7.16
C ARG A 107 13.12 -1.60 8.49
N ARG A 108 14.16 -2.04 9.21
CA ARG A 108 14.64 -1.42 10.45
C ARG A 108 15.67 -0.33 10.12
N PRO A 109 15.84 0.69 10.96
CA PRO A 109 16.81 1.76 10.72
C PRO A 109 18.25 1.28 10.90
N ASP A 110 18.46 0.25 11.72
CA ASP A 110 19.79 -0.26 12.03
C ASP A 110 20.12 -1.33 10.97
N GLY A 111 20.93 -0.94 9.98
CA GLY A 111 21.25 -1.78 8.81
C GLY A 111 22.08 -3.04 9.10
N GLY A 112 22.33 -3.37 10.36
CA GLY A 112 23.09 -4.56 10.76
C GLY A 112 22.35 -5.87 10.51
N ALA A 113 21.02 -5.85 10.56
CA ALA A 113 20.17 -6.95 10.10
C ALA A 113 19.39 -6.47 8.87
N GLY A 114 19.45 -7.22 7.77
CA GLY A 114 18.69 -6.91 6.56
C GLY A 114 17.17 -6.83 6.82
N PRO A 115 16.38 -6.37 5.82
CA PRO A 115 14.94 -6.24 5.97
C PRO A 115 14.29 -7.61 6.27
N VAL A 116 13.30 -7.63 7.16
CA VAL A 116 12.49 -8.81 7.42
C VAL A 116 11.46 -8.94 6.31
N ARG A 117 11.37 -10.12 5.70
CA ARG A 117 10.41 -10.43 4.65
C ARG A 117 9.53 -11.60 5.07
N ALA A 118 8.25 -11.50 4.77
CA ALA A 118 7.27 -12.56 5.01
C ALA A 118 6.25 -12.61 3.88
N ARG A 119 5.54 -13.74 3.77
CA ARG A 119 4.33 -13.86 2.97
C ARG A 119 3.18 -14.22 3.89
N ALA A 120 2.05 -13.53 3.75
CA ALA A 120 0.90 -13.73 4.63
C ALA A 120 -0.42 -13.39 3.94
N ARG A 121 -1.53 -13.88 4.49
CA ARG A 121 -2.89 -13.55 4.04
C ARG A 121 -3.49 -12.38 4.79
N THR A 122 -3.14 -12.24 6.07
CA THR A 122 -3.62 -11.19 6.96
C THR A 122 -2.44 -10.45 7.55
N ILE A 123 -2.47 -9.12 7.49
CA ILE A 123 -1.40 -8.26 7.97
C ILE A 123 -2.02 -7.24 8.92
N THR A 124 -1.56 -7.20 10.16
CA THR A 124 -2.02 -6.22 11.14
C THR A 124 -0.86 -5.31 11.53
N VAL A 125 -1.07 -4.01 11.43
CA VAL A 125 -0.13 -2.99 11.92
C VAL A 125 -0.80 -2.19 13.02
N SER A 126 -0.12 -2.05 14.16
CA SER A 126 -0.60 -1.24 15.29
C SER A 126 0.49 -0.37 15.90
N GLY A 127 0.10 0.74 16.51
CA GLY A 127 0.99 1.71 17.15
C GLY A 127 0.23 2.87 17.79
N ARG A 128 0.93 3.95 18.15
CA ARG A 128 0.30 5.15 18.74
C ARG A 128 -0.67 5.83 17.77
N ASP A 129 -0.17 6.15 16.58
CA ASP A 129 -0.88 6.66 15.44
C ASP A 129 0.06 6.62 14.22
N PHE A 130 -0.45 6.21 13.06
CA PHE A 130 0.32 6.19 11.82
C PHE A 130 -0.56 6.51 10.62
N ARG A 131 0.09 6.97 9.55
CA ARG A 131 -0.52 7.14 8.22
C ARG A 131 0.09 6.13 7.26
N TYR A 132 -0.73 5.62 6.35
CA TYR A 132 -0.30 4.74 5.29
C TYR A 132 -0.70 5.29 3.93
N ARG A 133 0.04 4.90 2.91
CA ARG A 133 -0.36 5.09 1.52
C ARG A 133 -0.78 3.74 0.94
N ALA A 134 -1.99 3.67 0.41
CA ALA A 134 -2.51 2.57 -0.39
C ALA A 134 -2.63 3.06 -1.84
N ASP A 135 -1.77 2.53 -2.71
CA ASP A 135 -1.61 3.00 -4.09
C ASP A 135 -1.35 4.51 -4.15
N SER A 136 -2.33 5.31 -4.58
CA SER A 136 -2.25 6.77 -4.62
C SER A 136 -2.85 7.45 -3.39
N ALA A 137 -3.71 6.77 -2.63
CA ALA A 137 -4.47 7.33 -1.51
C ALA A 137 -3.65 7.29 -0.22
N VAL A 138 -3.74 8.36 0.59
CA VAL A 138 -3.15 8.43 1.93
C VAL A 138 -4.28 8.39 2.96
N THR A 139 -4.18 7.48 3.92
CA THR A 139 -5.19 7.27 4.97
C THR A 139 -4.56 7.43 6.36
N GLY A 140 -5.36 7.89 7.31
CA GLY A 140 -5.00 8.06 8.72
C GLY A 140 -4.97 9.51 9.19
N PRO A 141 -4.56 9.76 10.45
CA PRO A 141 -3.93 8.81 11.35
C PRO A 141 -4.88 7.71 11.84
N VAL A 142 -4.37 6.48 11.93
CA VAL A 142 -5.05 5.34 12.58
C VAL A 142 -4.13 4.71 13.62
N ARG A 143 -4.69 4.00 14.60
CA ARG A 143 -3.90 3.27 15.62
C ARG A 143 -3.63 1.83 15.25
N THR A 144 -4.59 1.22 14.57
CA THR A 144 -4.55 -0.16 14.11
C THR A 144 -5.18 -0.22 12.72
N ARG A 145 -4.62 -1.08 11.88
CA ARG A 145 -5.17 -1.41 10.57
C ARG A 145 -4.81 -2.84 10.23
N THR A 146 -5.77 -3.57 9.70
CA THR A 146 -5.62 -4.95 9.23
C THR A 146 -5.93 -4.99 7.74
N TRP A 147 -5.09 -5.67 6.97
CA TRP A 147 -5.31 -5.94 5.56
C TRP A 147 -5.40 -7.44 5.33
N THR A 148 -6.40 -7.86 4.59
CA THR A 148 -6.62 -9.26 4.20
C THR A 148 -6.50 -9.38 2.69
N VAL A 149 -5.85 -10.43 2.22
CA VAL A 149 -5.78 -10.75 0.79
C VAL A 149 -7.11 -11.34 0.32
N GLU A 150 -7.67 -10.74 -0.71
CA GLU A 150 -8.78 -11.30 -1.48
C GLU A 150 -8.23 -11.91 -2.78
N PRO A 151 -8.15 -13.25 -2.89
CA PRO A 151 -7.60 -13.91 -4.06
C PRO A 151 -8.54 -13.81 -5.26
N ALA A 152 -7.98 -13.65 -6.46
CA ALA A 152 -8.71 -13.62 -7.73
C ALA A 152 -9.92 -12.66 -7.75
N ALA A 153 -9.87 -11.59 -6.95
CA ALA A 153 -10.99 -10.69 -6.73
C ALA A 153 -11.36 -9.86 -7.96
N TRP A 154 -10.46 -9.76 -8.95
CA TRP A 154 -10.70 -9.01 -10.17
C TRP A 154 -9.94 -9.58 -11.38
N ARG A 155 -10.45 -9.30 -12.57
CA ARG A 155 -9.89 -9.73 -13.85
C ARG A 155 -9.47 -8.55 -14.69
N LEU A 156 -8.24 -8.58 -15.17
CA LEU A 156 -7.70 -7.58 -16.10
C LEU A 156 -7.37 -8.23 -17.44
N THR A 157 -7.78 -7.60 -18.53
CA THR A 157 -7.45 -8.05 -19.88
C THR A 157 -6.13 -7.40 -20.29
N VAL A 158 -5.08 -8.19 -20.41
CA VAL A 158 -3.75 -7.72 -20.82
C VAL A 158 -3.44 -8.12 -22.27
N PRO A 159 -2.68 -7.32 -23.03
CA PRO A 159 -2.19 -7.74 -24.34
C PRO A 159 -1.38 -9.04 -24.25
N ARG A 160 -1.55 -9.93 -25.23
CA ARG A 160 -0.64 -11.08 -25.42
C ARG A 160 0.65 -10.56 -26.06
N HIS A 161 1.79 -10.89 -25.47
CA HIS A 161 3.11 -10.64 -26.04
C HIS A 161 3.51 -11.80 -26.95
#